data_AF-T1AYR5-F1
#
_entry.id   AF-T1AYR5-F1
#
_cell.length_a   1.000
_cell.length_b   1.000
_cell.length_c   1.000
_cell.angle_alpha   90.00
_cell.angle_beta   90.00
_cell.angle_gamma   90.00
#
_symmetry.space_group_name_H-M   'P 1'
#
loop_
_entity.id
_entity.type
_entity.pdbx_description
1 polymer ?
#
loop_
_entity_poly.entity_id
_entity_poly.type
_entity_poly.pdbx_seq_one_letter_code
_entity_poly.pdbx_strand_id
1 'polypeptide(L)'
;QLHPLVCTAFNADFDGDQMAVHVPLSLEAQLEARALMMSTNNILSPATGDPIIVPTQDVVLGLYYLTRQRTGARGEGSHFCDVSEVHRAYESGVVDLHAAIEVRIPVLPDTEGDAPTSRRVQTTVGRALLSEILPSGMPFECINQNMTKKAISALINLCYRR
;
A
#
# COMPACT_ATOMS: atom_id res chain seq x y z
N GLN A 1 0.35 -14.56 18.87
CA GLN A 1 -0.05 -14.48 17.45
C GLN A 1 1.01 -13.65 16.72
N LEU A 2 1.49 -14.11 15.56
CA LEU A 2 2.54 -13.46 14.77
C LEU A 2 1.91 -12.61 13.65
N HIS A 3 2.47 -11.43 13.37
CA HIS A 3 1.98 -10.56 12.30
C HIS A 3 2.37 -11.12 10.91
N PRO A 4 1.46 -11.19 9.91
CA PRO A 4 1.76 -11.82 8.62
C PRO A 4 2.96 -11.22 7.86
N LEU A 5 3.18 -9.90 7.96
CA LEU A 5 4.29 -9.22 7.28
C LEU A 5 5.69 -9.55 7.84
N VAL A 6 5.78 -10.19 9.01
CA VAL A 6 7.07 -10.63 9.56
C VAL A 6 7.36 -12.11 9.28
N CYS A 7 6.39 -12.88 8.79
CA CYS A 7 6.56 -14.32 8.51
C CYS A 7 7.68 -14.58 7.51
N THR A 8 7.85 -13.72 6.51
CA THR A 8 8.96 -13.79 5.53
C THR A 8 10.33 -13.67 6.19
N ALA A 9 10.48 -12.78 7.18
CA ALA A 9 11.72 -12.57 7.90
C ALA A 9 12.06 -13.75 8.83
N PHE A 10 11.05 -14.36 9.45
CA PHE A 10 11.20 -15.57 10.25
C PHE A 10 11.30 -16.86 9.42
N ASN A 11 11.03 -16.78 8.11
CA ASN A 11 10.86 -17.93 7.23
C ASN A 11 9.90 -18.97 7.84
N ALA A 12 8.81 -18.47 8.42
CA ALA A 12 7.82 -19.26 9.14
C ALA A 12 6.49 -19.24 8.40
N ASP A 13 5.71 -20.32 8.53
CA ASP A 13 4.33 -20.38 8.09
C ASP A 13 3.39 -20.79 9.25
N PHE A 14 2.16 -21.20 8.93
CA PHE A 14 1.13 -21.52 9.92
C PHE A 14 0.70 -23.00 9.87
N ASP A 15 1.59 -23.91 9.47
CA ASP A 15 1.30 -25.34 9.35
C ASP A 15 1.68 -26.17 10.60
N GLY A 16 2.32 -25.55 11.60
CA GLY A 16 2.77 -26.23 12.82
C GLY A 16 4.08 -25.70 13.42
N ASP A 17 4.69 -24.68 12.79
CA ASP A 17 5.90 -24.02 13.27
C ASP A 17 5.82 -23.57 14.74
N GLN A 18 6.94 -23.71 15.46
CA GLN A 18 7.08 -23.34 16.85
C GLN A 18 8.06 -22.16 17.02
N MET A 19 7.74 -21.24 17.93
CA MET A 19 8.60 -20.09 18.24
C MET A 19 8.89 -20.02 19.74
N ALA A 20 10.16 -19.82 20.09
CA ALA A 20 10.57 -19.55 21.47
C ALA A 20 10.33 -18.08 21.84
N VAL A 21 9.85 -17.83 23.06
CA VAL A 21 9.62 -16.48 23.58
C VAL A 21 10.52 -16.26 24.79
N HIS A 22 11.32 -15.19 24.73
CA HIS A 22 12.24 -14.79 25.79
C HIS A 22 11.80 -13.45 26.39
N VAL A 23 12.03 -13.25 27.68
CA VAL A 23 11.67 -12.01 28.39
C VAL A 23 12.95 -11.29 28.83
N PRO A 24 13.27 -10.10 28.30
CA PRO A 24 14.40 -9.31 28.77
C PRO A 24 14.11 -8.75 30.18
N LEU A 25 14.99 -9.06 31.14
CA LEU A 25 14.77 -8.69 32.55
C LEU A 25 15.43 -7.36 32.93
N SER A 26 16.65 -7.10 32.45
CA SER A 26 17.37 -5.86 32.81
C SER A 26 16.85 -4.66 32.02
N LEU A 27 17.03 -3.46 32.58
CA LEU A 27 16.63 -2.22 31.91
C LEU A 27 17.39 -2.03 30.59
N GLU A 28 18.69 -2.36 30.59
CA GLU A 28 19.55 -2.28 29.41
C GLU A 28 19.03 -3.21 28.30
N ALA A 29 18.69 -4.45 28.64
CA ALA A 29 18.15 -5.41 27.67
C ALA A 29 16.77 -5.00 27.13
N GLN A 30 15.91 -4.42 27.97
CA GLN A 30 14.62 -3.90 27.52
C GLN A 30 14.78 -2.71 26.58
N LEU A 31 15.70 -1.79 26.90
CA LEU A 31 16.01 -0.63 26.06
C LEU A 31 16.62 -1.07 24.73
N GLU A 32 17.55 -2.02 24.74
CA GLU A 32 18.17 -2.56 23.53
C GLU A 32 17.14 -3.27 22.64
N ALA A 33 16.32 -4.15 23.23
CA ALA A 33 15.27 -4.85 22.49
C ALA A 33 14.30 -3.88 21.83
N ARG A 34 13.95 -2.78 22.53
CA ARG A 34 13.06 -1.75 22.00
C ARG A 34 13.73 -0.86 20.95
N ALA A 35 14.97 -0.44 21.19
CA ALA A 35 15.66 0.53 20.33
C ALA A 35 16.24 -0.11 19.06
N LEU A 36 16.65 -1.38 19.11
CA LEU A 36 17.34 -2.05 18.01
C LEU A 36 16.56 -3.25 17.46
N MET A 37 16.04 -4.12 18.33
CA MET A 37 15.44 -5.40 17.89
C MET A 37 13.94 -5.31 17.53
N MET A 38 13.30 -4.17 17.77
CA MET A 38 11.88 -3.98 17.47
C MET A 38 11.62 -4.16 15.96
N SER A 39 10.55 -4.87 15.60
CA SER A 39 10.24 -5.20 14.21
C SER A 39 10.06 -3.98 13.31
N THR A 40 9.61 -2.85 13.87
CA THR A 40 9.45 -1.57 13.14
C THR A 40 10.78 -0.97 12.69
N ASN A 41 11.90 -1.36 13.29
CA ASN A 41 13.23 -0.88 12.90
C ASN A 41 13.81 -1.74 11.77
N ASN A 42 13.34 -2.98 11.62
CA ASN A 42 13.87 -3.98 10.72
C ASN A 42 13.02 -4.08 9.44
N ILE A 43 12.96 -2.98 8.68
CA ILE A 43 12.12 -2.87 7.47
C ILE A 43 12.87 -3.35 6.21
N LEU A 44 14.19 -3.18 6.16
CA LEU A 44 15.04 -3.51 5.02
C LEU A 44 15.93 -4.73 5.32
N SER A 45 16.24 -5.51 4.29
CA SER A 45 17.23 -6.57 4.35
C SER A 45 18.62 -5.99 4.57
N PRO A 46 19.38 -6.41 5.59
CA PRO A 46 20.77 -5.98 5.78
C PRO A 46 21.69 -6.37 4.61
N ALA A 47 21.33 -7.40 3.85
CA ALA A 47 22.16 -7.92 2.76
C ALA A 47 22.02 -7.14 1.45
N THR A 48 20.80 -6.71 1.11
CA THR A 48 20.51 -6.09 -0.20
C THR A 48 19.97 -4.66 -0.10
N GLY A 49 19.46 -4.26 1.08
CA GLY A 49 18.77 -2.98 1.27
C GLY A 49 17.35 -2.94 0.70
N ASP A 50 16.80 -4.08 0.24
CA ASP A 50 15.42 -4.18 -0.22
C ASP A 50 14.45 -4.37 0.95
N PRO A 51 13.18 -3.89 0.86
CA PRO A 51 12.19 -4.12 1.90
C PRO A 51 11.90 -5.61 2.13
N ILE A 52 11.88 -6.05 3.39
CA ILE A 52 11.53 -7.43 3.78
C ILE A 52 10.06 -7.58 4.22
N ILE A 53 9.40 -6.45 4.53
CA ILE A 53 7.99 -6.37 4.95
C ILE A 53 7.00 -6.38 3.77
N VAL A 54 7.41 -6.88 2.61
CA VAL A 54 6.56 -6.89 1.41
C VAL A 54 5.43 -7.89 1.61
N PRO A 55 4.16 -7.50 1.40
CA PRO A 55 3.03 -8.42 1.50
C PRO A 55 3.19 -9.64 0.58
N THR A 56 2.62 -10.76 0.99
CA THR A 56 2.67 -12.03 0.26
C THR A 56 1.26 -12.53 -0.08
N GLN A 57 1.20 -13.49 -1.01
CA GLN A 57 0.02 -14.29 -1.34
C GLN A 57 -1.26 -13.42 -1.52
N ASP A 58 -2.25 -13.58 -0.64
CA ASP A 58 -3.59 -13.04 -0.79
C ASP A 58 -3.64 -11.52 -0.78
N VAL A 59 -2.77 -10.87 -0.01
CA VAL A 59 -2.70 -9.39 0.02
C VAL A 59 -2.25 -8.86 -1.34
N VAL A 60 -1.26 -9.51 -1.96
CA VAL A 60 -0.79 -9.15 -3.30
C VAL A 60 -1.90 -9.43 -4.32
N LEU A 61 -2.61 -10.55 -4.20
CA LEU A 61 -3.70 -10.89 -5.10
C LEU A 61 -4.85 -9.88 -5.00
N GLY A 62 -5.23 -9.46 -3.79
CA GLY A 62 -6.26 -8.46 -3.55
C GLY A 62 -5.91 -7.12 -4.18
N LEU A 63 -4.70 -6.62 -3.95
CA LEU A 63 -4.22 -5.38 -4.55
C LEU A 63 -4.12 -5.48 -6.08
N TYR A 64 -3.66 -6.61 -6.61
CA TYR A 64 -3.59 -6.84 -8.05
C TYR A 64 -5.00 -6.86 -8.67
N TYR A 65 -5.95 -7.54 -8.04
CA TYR A 65 -7.34 -7.60 -8.51
C TYR A 65 -7.96 -6.20 -8.49
N LEU A 66 -7.85 -5.50 -7.36
CA LEU A 66 -8.33 -4.13 -7.17
C LEU A 66 -7.83 -3.17 -8.26
N THR A 67 -6.56 -3.27 -8.64
CA THR A 67 -5.92 -2.32 -9.57
C THR A 67 -6.00 -2.72 -11.04
N ARG A 68 -6.66 -3.85 -11.35
CA ARG A 68 -6.83 -4.32 -12.72
C ARG A 68 -7.93 -3.53 -13.44
N GLN A 69 -7.70 -3.26 -14.73
CA GLN A 69 -8.69 -2.65 -15.61
C GLN A 69 -9.41 -3.71 -16.45
N ARG A 70 -10.71 -3.49 -16.71
CA ARG A 70 -11.53 -4.30 -17.60
C ARG A 70 -12.22 -3.39 -18.62
N THR A 71 -12.13 -3.76 -19.90
CA THR A 71 -12.87 -3.10 -20.98
C THR A 71 -14.34 -3.52 -20.96
N GLY A 72 -15.24 -2.58 -21.26
CA GLY A 72 -16.68 -2.78 -21.22
C GLY A 72 -17.24 -2.97 -19.81
N ALA A 73 -16.54 -2.48 -18.79
CA ALA A 73 -17.01 -2.56 -17.41
C ALA A 73 -18.10 -1.52 -17.14
N ARG A 74 -19.00 -1.81 -16.19
CA ARG A 74 -20.10 -0.90 -15.88
C ARG A 74 -19.55 0.42 -15.32
N GLY A 75 -19.96 1.54 -15.91
CA GLY A 75 -19.48 2.86 -15.51
C GLY A 75 -18.18 3.31 -16.17
N GLU A 76 -17.70 2.61 -17.20
CA GLU A 76 -16.56 3.04 -18.01
C GLU A 76 -16.79 4.43 -18.63
N GLY A 77 -15.78 5.29 -18.58
CA GLY A 77 -15.82 6.67 -19.06
C GLY A 77 -16.52 7.66 -18.13
N SER A 78 -16.90 7.24 -16.92
CA SER A 78 -17.49 8.15 -15.94
C SER A 78 -16.47 9.16 -15.41
N HIS A 79 -16.95 10.37 -15.13
CA HIS A 79 -16.14 11.44 -14.54
C HIS A 79 -16.59 11.68 -13.09
N PHE A 80 -15.63 11.73 -12.18
CA PHE A 80 -15.86 11.95 -10.76
C PHE A 80 -15.11 13.19 -10.26
N CYS A 81 -15.74 13.92 -9.35
CA CYS A 81 -15.19 15.16 -8.81
C CYS A 81 -14.13 14.93 -7.73
N ASP A 82 -14.24 13.83 -6.99
CA ASP A 82 -13.29 13.40 -5.96
C ASP A 82 -13.37 11.87 -5.72
N VAL A 83 -12.53 11.36 -4.81
CA VAL A 83 -12.49 9.93 -4.47
C VAL A 83 -13.74 9.52 -3.65
N SER A 84 -14.30 10.43 -2.86
CA SER A 84 -15.51 10.16 -2.08
C SER A 84 -16.74 9.89 -2.95
N GLU A 85 -16.85 10.56 -4.10
CA GLU A 85 -17.88 10.28 -5.10
C GLU A 85 -17.69 8.91 -5.73
N VAL A 86 -16.45 8.51 -6.02
CA VAL A 86 -16.10 7.16 -6.50
C VAL A 86 -16.53 6.11 -5.49
N HIS A 87 -16.26 6.34 -4.20
CA HIS A 87 -16.65 5.43 -3.11
C HIS A 87 -18.17 5.21 -3.09
N ARG A 88 -18.94 6.29 -3.11
CA ARG A 88 -20.41 6.23 -3.15
C ARG A 88 -20.94 5.54 -4.41
N ALA A 89 -20.34 5.81 -5.57
CA ALA A 89 -20.74 5.19 -6.83
C ALA A 89 -20.47 3.67 -6.84
N TYR A 90 -19.37 3.24 -6.21
CA TYR A 90 -19.03 1.84 -6.05
C TYR A 90 -19.98 1.13 -5.08
N GLU A 91 -20.22 1.71 -3.89
CA GLU A 91 -21.12 1.12 -2.88
C GLU A 91 -22.58 1.03 -3.34
N SER A 92 -23.04 2.00 -4.15
CA SER A 92 -24.37 1.95 -4.76
C SER A 92 -24.47 0.98 -5.95
N GLY A 93 -23.37 0.33 -6.34
CA GLY A 93 -23.32 -0.61 -7.44
C GLY A 93 -23.52 0.03 -8.81
N VAL A 94 -23.29 1.35 -8.94
CA VAL A 94 -23.44 2.09 -10.19
C VAL A 94 -22.24 1.84 -11.11
N VAL A 95 -21.04 1.66 -10.53
CA VAL A 95 -19.79 1.40 -11.25
C VAL A 95 -19.10 0.11 -10.78
N ASP A 96 -18.40 -0.55 -11.69
CA ASP A 96 -17.58 -1.72 -11.39
C ASP A 96 -16.17 -1.33 -10.91
N LEU A 97 -15.57 -2.16 -10.06
CA LEU A 97 -14.21 -1.94 -9.52
C LEU A 97 -13.12 -1.74 -10.58
N HIS A 98 -13.28 -2.43 -11.71
CA HIS A 98 -12.30 -2.43 -12.81
C HIS A 98 -12.65 -1.44 -13.93
N ALA A 99 -13.69 -0.61 -13.75
CA ALA A 99 -14.09 0.38 -14.74
C ALA A 99 -13.06 1.49 -14.86
N ALA A 100 -12.76 1.88 -16.10
CA ALA A 100 -11.89 3.01 -16.40
C ALA A 100 -12.68 4.32 -16.20
N ILE A 101 -12.15 5.21 -15.38
CA ILE A 101 -12.81 6.44 -14.95
C ILE A 101 -11.82 7.60 -14.97
N GLU A 102 -12.34 8.82 -15.01
CA GLU A 102 -11.56 10.02 -14.80
C GLU A 102 -11.93 10.64 -13.46
N VAL A 103 -10.96 10.78 -12.57
CA VAL A 103 -11.17 11.38 -11.24
C VAL A 103 -10.15 12.47 -10.99
N ARG A 104 -10.55 13.48 -10.23
CA ARG A 104 -9.66 14.52 -9.75
C ARG A 104 -9.03 14.08 -8.43
N ILE A 105 -7.70 14.01 -8.40
CA ILE A 105 -6.93 13.60 -7.23
C ILE A 105 -6.15 14.80 -6.69
N PRO A 106 -6.17 15.05 -5.37
CA PRO A 106 -5.35 16.09 -4.76
C PRO A 106 -3.87 15.71 -4.88
N VAL A 107 -3.07 16.60 -5.43
CA VAL A 107 -1.61 16.49 -5.48
C VAL A 107 -1.06 17.54 -4.53
N LEU A 108 -0.21 17.09 -3.60
CA LEU A 108 0.51 18.02 -2.74
C LEU A 108 1.59 18.73 -3.58
N PRO A 109 1.72 20.06 -3.46
CA PRO A 109 2.73 20.78 -4.20
C PRO A 109 4.13 20.41 -3.72
N ASP A 110 5.08 20.37 -4.67
CA ASP A 110 6.49 20.05 -4.42
C ASP A 110 7.24 21.14 -3.62
N THR A 111 6.62 22.31 -3.42
CA THR A 111 7.19 23.47 -2.72
C THR A 111 6.30 23.94 -1.58
N GLU A 112 6.89 24.16 -0.39
CA GLU A 112 6.20 24.78 0.74
C GLU A 112 5.66 26.16 0.35
N GLY A 113 4.33 26.31 0.30
CA GLY A 113 3.65 27.58 0.06
C GLY A 113 2.75 27.64 -1.16
N ASP A 114 2.72 26.60 -2.01
CA ASP A 114 1.78 26.54 -3.13
C ASP A 114 0.43 25.95 -2.71
N ALA A 115 -0.64 26.30 -3.41
CA ALA A 115 -1.98 25.78 -3.12
C ALA A 115 -2.07 24.29 -3.45
N PRO A 116 -2.88 23.49 -2.73
CA PRO A 116 -3.12 22.09 -3.10
C PRO A 116 -3.66 22.04 -4.53
N THR A 117 -2.85 21.52 -5.46
CA THR A 117 -3.23 21.43 -6.87
C THR A 117 -3.92 20.10 -7.11
N SER A 118 -5.09 20.13 -7.72
CA SER A 118 -5.81 18.91 -8.06
C SER A 118 -5.60 18.58 -9.53
N ARG A 119 -5.18 17.35 -9.84
CA ARG A 119 -5.00 16.90 -11.23
C ARG A 119 -6.10 15.91 -11.59
N ARG A 120 -6.66 16.05 -12.80
CA ARG A 120 -7.53 15.03 -13.39
C ARG A 120 -6.66 13.94 -14.00
N VAL A 121 -6.92 12.69 -13.61
CA VAL A 121 -6.16 11.53 -14.05
C VAL A 121 -7.11 10.43 -14.53
N GLN A 122 -6.72 9.77 -15.61
CA GLN A 122 -7.38 8.56 -16.09
C GLN A 122 -6.89 7.39 -15.24
N THR A 123 -7.81 6.68 -14.61
CA THR A 123 -7.51 5.58 -13.69
C THR A 123 -8.66 4.56 -13.64
N THR A 124 -8.62 3.64 -12.68
CA THR A 124 -9.75 2.72 -12.40
C THR A 124 -10.38 3.03 -11.05
N VAL A 125 -11.63 2.62 -10.86
CA VAL A 125 -12.34 2.75 -9.56
C VAL A 125 -11.48 2.20 -8.43
N GLY A 126 -10.94 0.98 -8.58
CA GLY A 126 -10.11 0.37 -7.54
C GLY A 126 -8.78 1.10 -7.25
N ARG A 127 -8.14 1.69 -8.27
CA ARG A 127 -6.92 2.50 -8.06
C ARG A 127 -7.23 3.84 -7.39
N ALA A 128 -8.39 4.43 -7.68
CA ALA A 128 -8.87 5.63 -7.01
C ALA A 128 -9.13 5.36 -5.52
N LEU A 129 -9.78 4.24 -5.18
CA LEU A 129 -9.98 3.83 -3.78
C LEU A 129 -8.65 3.56 -3.07
N LEU A 130 -7.68 2.96 -3.77
CA LEU A 130 -6.34 2.73 -3.23
C LEU A 130 -5.58 4.05 -2.92
N SER A 131 -5.98 5.18 -3.49
CA SER A 131 -5.32 6.46 -3.22
C SER A 131 -5.54 6.98 -1.81
N GLU A 132 -6.61 6.56 -1.12
CA GLU A 132 -6.92 7.03 0.23
C GLU A 132 -5.90 6.55 1.27
N ILE A 133 -5.28 5.39 1.04
CA ILE A 133 -4.24 4.84 1.92
C ILE A 133 -2.84 5.31 1.57
N LEU A 134 -2.67 6.05 0.46
CA LEU A 134 -1.38 6.52 0.01
C LEU A 134 -0.93 7.70 0.89
N PRO A 135 0.28 7.68 1.48
CA PRO A 135 0.77 8.76 2.31
C PRO A 135 0.86 10.10 1.55
N SER A 136 0.64 11.19 2.28
CA SER A 136 0.83 12.55 1.77
C SER A 136 2.23 12.72 1.19
N GLY A 137 2.30 13.24 -0.04
CA GLY A 137 3.56 13.52 -0.75
C GLY A 137 3.93 12.46 -1.78
N MET A 138 3.31 11.27 -1.75
CA MET A 138 3.58 10.24 -2.75
C MET A 138 2.85 10.50 -4.09
N PRO A 139 3.50 10.27 -5.24
CA PRO A 139 2.86 10.46 -6.54
C PRO A 139 1.76 9.42 -6.76
N PHE A 140 0.62 9.84 -7.30
CA PHE A 140 -0.45 8.92 -7.67
C PHE A 140 -0.03 7.94 -8.78
N GLU A 141 0.93 8.34 -9.62
CA GLU A 141 1.50 7.51 -10.67
C GLU A 141 2.08 6.18 -10.13
N CYS A 142 2.54 6.14 -8.87
CA CYS A 142 3.08 4.92 -8.27
C CYS A 142 2.03 3.82 -8.11
N ILE A 143 0.76 4.19 -7.91
CA ILE A 143 -0.38 3.28 -7.76
C ILE A 143 -1.24 3.20 -9.03
N ASN A 144 -1.03 4.07 -10.02
CA ASN A 144 -1.77 4.06 -11.28
C ASN A 144 -1.28 2.98 -12.28
N GLN A 145 -1.06 1.77 -11.78
CA GLN A 145 -0.61 0.60 -12.53
C GLN A 145 -1.16 -0.67 -11.88
N ASN A 146 -0.97 -1.82 -12.52
CA ASN A 146 -1.34 -3.09 -11.90
C ASN A 146 -0.36 -3.40 -10.75
N MET A 147 -0.88 -3.51 -9.53
CA MET A 147 -0.09 -3.70 -8.31
C MET A 147 0.38 -5.15 -8.17
N THR A 148 1.42 -5.49 -8.94
CA THR A 148 2.15 -6.76 -8.80
C THR A 148 3.05 -6.74 -7.56
N LYS A 149 3.55 -7.91 -7.12
CA LYS A 149 4.50 -8.02 -6.01
C LYS A 149 5.70 -7.06 -6.16
N LYS A 150 6.23 -6.91 -7.37
CA LYS A 150 7.35 -6.00 -7.66
C LYS A 150 6.95 -4.52 -7.53
N ALA A 151 5.78 -4.15 -8.04
CA ALA A 151 5.27 -2.78 -7.94
C ALA A 151 5.02 -2.37 -6.47
N ILE A 152 4.44 -3.27 -5.67
CA ILE A 152 4.23 -3.06 -4.23
C ILE A 152 5.57 -2.88 -3.51
N SER A 153 6.55 -3.76 -3.79
CA SER A 153 7.90 -3.64 -3.21
C SER A 153 8.57 -2.32 -3.57
N ALA A 154 8.43 -1.86 -4.81
CA ALA A 154 8.98 -0.57 -5.25
C ALA A 154 8.29 0.61 -4.57
N LEU A 155 6.97 0.55 -4.39
CA LEU A 155 6.20 1.57 -3.66
C LEU A 155 6.66 1.69 -2.21
N ILE A 156 6.83 0.57 -1.50
CA ILE A 156 7.32 0.56 -0.12
C ILE A 156 8.73 1.15 -0.05
N ASN A 157 9.62 0.77 -0.96
CA ASN A 157 10.99 1.29 -0.99
C ASN A 157 11.02 2.81 -1.24
N LEU A 158 10.19 3.31 -2.16
CA LEU A 158 10.06 4.74 -2.42
C LEU A 158 9.50 5.49 -1.20
N CYS A 159 8.51 4.93 -0.53
CA CYS A 159 7.92 5.51 0.67
C CYS A 159 8.92 5.56 1.84
N TYR A 160 9.80 4.57 1.97
CA TYR A 160 10.79 4.52 3.05
C TYR A 160 11.99 5.47 2.84
N ARG A 161 12.37 5.72 1.58
CA ARG A 161 13.55 6.54 1.25
C ARG A 161 13.27 8.05 1.17
N ARG A 162 12.01 8.44 1.25
CA ARG A 162 11.60 9.84 1.39
C ARG A 162 11.49 10.18 2.86
#